data_AF-A0A7X9E3Q8-F1
#
_entry.id   AF-A0A7X9E3Q8-F1
#
_cell.length_a   1.000
_cell.length_b   1.000
_cell.length_c   1.000
_cell.angle_alpha   90.00
_cell.angle_beta   90.00
_cell.angle_gamma   90.00
#
_symmetry.space_group_name_H-M   'P 1'
#
loop_
_entity.id
_entity.type
_entity.pdbx_description
1 polymer ?
#
loop_
_entity_poly.entity_id
_entity_poly.type
_entity_poly.pdbx_seq_one_letter_code
_entity_poly.pdbx_strand_id
1 'polypeptide(L)'
;MKKFIIMLIVSVPILINGQTKLNGSHANLNLTCSNCHSCTIPTKENPCIKPCPRESLIRIDQKPEEGPRVIVIDKVRDTDIYAPVKFSHLAHAEMADMTGGCRTCHHYNPPGNVIGCSDCHEASRKRADITKPDLKGAYHQQCMNCHRSWSGRTDCVDCHAIKDKANLQPVKSSDEKKKRIHPEVKAPDKITFNTKTDKGKFVTFYHNDHTNLFGIECSQCHSNESCGKCHSQIKKPAEVRKSFAEQHKRCSSCHDTKTNCNSCHTNKEAAPFNHKISTGFDIAKFHGKLNCNRCHTTAAKFTGLNKDCVTCHGAWSWDNFDHKKTGLVLNETHGELECESCHKDKSYSNPTCTDCHDDLTYPKNLPGKLIKR
;
A
#
# COMPACT_ATOMS: atom_id res chain seq x y z
N MET A 1 -17.34 45.70 66.63
CA MET A 1 -17.20 44.22 66.55
C MET A 1 -18.34 43.64 65.72
N LYS A 2 -18.09 43.22 64.48
CA LYS A 2 -18.97 42.31 63.72
C LYS A 2 -18.05 41.38 62.93
N LYS A 3 -18.08 40.09 63.29
CA LYS A 3 -17.20 39.03 62.79
C LYS A 3 -17.59 38.65 61.36
N PHE A 4 -16.63 38.67 60.43
CA PHE A 4 -16.76 38.03 59.12
C PHE A 4 -16.47 36.53 59.29
N ILE A 5 -17.47 35.69 59.01
CA ILE A 5 -17.32 34.23 58.95
C ILE A 5 -16.94 33.88 57.50
N ILE A 6 -15.70 33.41 57.31
CA ILE A 6 -15.23 32.87 56.03
C ILE A 6 -15.71 31.42 55.97
N MET A 7 -16.63 31.13 55.05
CA MET A 7 -17.13 29.77 54.81
C MET A 7 -16.16 29.05 53.87
N LEU A 8 -15.43 28.07 54.40
CA LEU A 8 -14.46 27.25 53.68
C LEU A 8 -15.22 26.12 52.96
N ILE A 9 -15.41 26.25 51.64
CA ILE A 9 -16.03 25.21 50.81
C ILE A 9 -14.99 24.12 50.55
N VAL A 10 -15.11 22.99 51.25
CA VAL A 10 -14.33 21.77 51.00
C VAL A 10 -14.98 21.05 49.81
N SER A 11 -14.37 21.14 48.64
CA SER A 11 -14.74 20.33 47.47
C SER A 11 -14.16 18.92 47.62
N VAL A 12 -15.01 17.95 47.97
CA VAL A 12 -14.67 16.52 47.90
C VAL A 12 -14.66 16.10 46.43
N PRO A 13 -13.54 15.61 45.87
CA PRO A 13 -13.54 15.08 44.52
C PRO A 13 -14.31 13.76 44.51
N ILE A 14 -15.49 13.76 43.89
CA ILE A 14 -16.23 12.54 43.58
C ILE A 14 -15.43 11.81 42.50
N LEU A 15 -14.71 10.77 42.89
CA LEU A 15 -14.17 9.77 41.97
C LEU A 15 -15.35 9.04 41.32
N ILE A 16 -15.76 9.52 40.15
CA ILE A 16 -16.71 8.80 39.30
C ILE A 16 -15.94 7.60 38.74
N ASN A 17 -16.10 6.44 39.38
CA ASN A 17 -15.69 5.14 38.83
C ASN A 17 -16.53 4.86 37.57
N GLY A 18 -16.10 5.43 36.44
CA GLY A 18 -16.65 5.10 35.14
C GLY A 18 -16.33 3.65 34.81
N GLN A 19 -17.37 2.85 34.57
CA GLN A 19 -17.34 1.47 34.06
C GLN A 19 -17.26 0.30 35.06
N THR A 20 -18.00 0.32 36.18
CA THR A 20 -18.28 -0.93 36.92
C THR A 20 -19.50 -1.71 36.42
N LYS A 21 -20.35 -1.12 35.57
CA LYS A 21 -21.50 -1.83 34.99
C LYS A 21 -21.09 -2.56 33.71
N LEU A 22 -20.66 -3.81 33.86
CA LEU A 22 -20.65 -4.78 32.77
C LEU A 22 -22.07 -4.82 32.17
N ASN A 23 -22.18 -4.54 30.87
CA ASN A 23 -23.44 -4.73 30.15
C ASN A 23 -23.91 -6.19 30.37
N GLY A 24 -25.20 -6.43 30.61
CA GLY A 24 -25.73 -7.76 30.99
C GLY A 24 -25.40 -8.88 30.00
N SER A 25 -25.07 -8.55 28.74
CA SER A 25 -24.54 -9.51 27.75
C SER A 25 -23.11 -9.98 28.05
N HIS A 26 -22.27 -9.17 28.69
CA HIS A 26 -20.88 -9.52 29.04
C HIS A 26 -20.76 -10.29 30.36
N ALA A 27 -21.71 -10.11 31.29
CA ALA A 27 -21.71 -10.81 32.58
C ALA A 27 -21.76 -12.35 32.43
N ASN A 28 -22.36 -12.85 31.35
CA ASN A 28 -22.51 -14.29 31.07
C ASN A 28 -21.28 -14.96 30.45
N LEU A 29 -20.20 -14.22 30.17
CA LEU A 29 -19.05 -14.71 29.41
C LEU A 29 -17.74 -14.74 30.22
N ASN A 30 -17.78 -14.34 31.50
CA ASN A 30 -16.61 -14.27 32.39
C ASN A 30 -15.40 -13.54 31.76
N LEU A 31 -15.68 -12.50 30.95
CA LEU A 31 -14.69 -11.71 30.23
C LEU A 31 -14.22 -10.55 31.12
N THR A 32 -12.91 -10.44 31.29
CA THR A 32 -12.25 -9.34 31.99
C THR A 32 -11.62 -8.37 30.98
N CYS A 33 -11.43 -7.11 31.35
CA CYS A 33 -10.84 -6.09 30.46
C CYS A 33 -9.47 -6.52 29.93
N SER A 34 -8.68 -7.23 30.75
CA SER A 34 -7.36 -7.75 30.38
C SER A 34 -7.39 -8.85 29.32
N ASN A 35 -8.55 -9.43 28.99
CA ASN A 35 -8.67 -10.37 27.88
C ASN A 35 -8.46 -9.68 26.52
N CYS A 36 -8.88 -8.42 26.38
CA CYS A 36 -8.83 -7.69 25.12
C CYS A 36 -7.82 -6.52 25.16
N HIS A 37 -7.57 -5.98 26.34
CA HIS A 37 -6.79 -4.76 26.54
C HIS A 37 -5.44 -5.09 27.21
N SER A 38 -4.37 -4.48 26.72
CA SER A 38 -3.03 -4.53 27.33
C SER A 38 -2.94 -3.63 28.56
N CYS A 39 -3.88 -2.70 28.73
CA CYS A 39 -4.01 -1.86 29.91
C CYS A 39 -5.28 -2.19 30.72
N THR A 40 -5.27 -1.84 32.00
CA THR A 40 -6.35 -2.12 32.95
C THR A 40 -7.52 -1.14 32.83
N ILE A 41 -7.30 0.05 32.25
CA ILE A 41 -8.30 1.11 32.08
C ILE A 41 -8.23 1.66 30.65
N PRO A 42 -8.90 1.01 29.67
CA PRO A 42 -8.94 1.50 28.30
C PRO A 42 -9.76 2.80 28.21
N THR A 43 -9.28 3.77 27.44
CA THR A 43 -10.08 4.97 27.11
C THR A 43 -10.56 4.90 25.67
N LYS A 44 -11.55 5.73 25.30
CA LYS A 44 -12.04 5.80 23.92
C LYS A 44 -10.93 6.26 22.96
N GLU A 45 -10.08 7.16 23.43
CA GLU A 45 -8.97 7.76 22.69
C GLU A 45 -7.75 6.83 22.63
N ASN A 46 -7.55 6.01 23.66
CA ASN A 46 -6.53 4.96 23.68
C ASN A 46 -7.10 3.66 24.24
N PRO A 47 -7.70 2.83 23.35
CA PRO A 47 -8.31 1.58 23.75
C PRO A 47 -7.30 0.53 24.21
N CYS A 48 -5.99 0.75 24.04
CA CYS A 48 -4.92 -0.17 24.45
C CYS A 48 -5.22 -1.65 24.09
N ILE A 49 -5.80 -1.92 22.92
CA ILE A 49 -6.15 -3.29 22.53
C ILE A 49 -4.86 -4.09 22.36
N LYS A 50 -4.81 -5.30 22.93
CA LYS A 50 -3.65 -6.19 22.77
C LYS A 50 -3.43 -6.40 21.26
N PRO A 51 -2.23 -6.13 20.74
CA PRO A 51 -1.92 -6.45 19.36
C PRO A 51 -2.13 -7.96 19.16
N CYS A 52 -2.84 -8.32 18.10
CA CYS A 52 -3.03 -9.73 17.76
C CYS A 52 -1.65 -10.32 17.43
N PRO A 53 -1.19 -11.41 18.07
CA PRO A 53 0.17 -11.95 17.93
C PRO A 53 0.47 -12.56 16.55
N ARG A 54 -0.38 -12.34 15.55
CA ARG A 54 -0.31 -13.01 14.25
C ARG A 54 0.43 -12.15 13.25
N GLU A 55 1.74 -12.07 13.40
CA GLU A 55 2.63 -11.47 12.39
C GLU A 55 2.89 -12.46 11.26
N SER A 56 2.19 -12.24 10.15
CA SER A 56 2.44 -12.82 8.82
C SER A 56 2.26 -14.33 8.65
N LEU A 57 1.13 -14.72 8.06
CA LEU A 57 1.06 -15.85 7.12
C LEU A 57 -0.14 -15.62 6.19
N ILE A 58 0.04 -14.72 5.23
CA ILE A 58 -0.80 -14.68 4.04
C ILE A 58 0.13 -14.37 2.87
N ARG A 59 0.45 -15.37 2.06
CA ARG A 59 0.91 -15.15 0.69
C ARG A 59 -0.08 -15.87 -0.20
N ILE A 60 -1.01 -15.10 -0.75
CA ILE A 60 -1.94 -15.58 -1.77
C ILE A 60 -1.46 -14.95 -3.06
N ASP A 61 -0.90 -15.77 -3.94
CA ASP A 61 -0.42 -15.36 -5.26
C ASP A 61 -1.42 -15.73 -6.37
N GLN A 62 -2.54 -16.35 -5.98
CA GLN A 62 -3.57 -16.78 -6.91
C GLN A 62 -4.34 -15.59 -7.47
N LYS A 63 -4.62 -15.65 -8.77
CA LYS A 63 -5.43 -14.64 -9.46
C LYS A 63 -6.93 -14.91 -9.26
N PRO A 64 -7.79 -13.88 -9.39
CA PRO A 64 -9.25 -14.05 -9.27
C PRO A 64 -9.82 -15.18 -10.14
N GLU A 65 -9.28 -15.38 -11.35
CA GLU A 65 -9.77 -16.37 -12.31
C GLU A 65 -9.38 -17.82 -11.96
N GLU A 66 -8.40 -18.01 -11.08
CA GLU A 66 -7.95 -19.33 -10.62
C GLU A 66 -8.86 -19.89 -9.51
N GLY A 67 -9.66 -19.02 -8.89
CA GLY A 67 -10.64 -19.39 -7.88
C GLY A 67 -11.97 -19.87 -8.47
N PRO A 68 -12.88 -20.41 -7.63
CA PRO A 68 -14.22 -20.74 -8.06
C PRO A 68 -14.95 -19.49 -8.57
N ARG A 69 -15.75 -19.64 -9.63
CA ARG A 69 -16.55 -18.52 -10.15
C ARG A 69 -17.73 -18.20 -9.24
N VAL A 70 -18.42 -19.25 -8.78
CA VAL A 70 -19.57 -19.19 -7.88
C VAL A 70 -19.40 -20.22 -6.77
N ILE A 71 -19.74 -19.86 -5.54
CA ILE A 71 -19.76 -20.75 -4.38
C ILE A 71 -21.19 -20.79 -3.85
N VAL A 72 -21.67 -21.98 -3.49
CA VAL A 72 -22.95 -22.13 -2.77
C VAL A 72 -22.67 -22.30 -1.29
N ILE A 73 -23.21 -21.40 -0.46
CA ILE A 73 -23.05 -21.42 0.98
C ILE A 73 -24.31 -22.01 1.60
N ASP A 74 -24.20 -23.25 2.11
CA ASP A 74 -25.31 -23.99 2.74
C ASP A 74 -24.95 -24.60 4.12
N LYS A 75 -23.82 -24.17 4.70
CA LYS A 75 -23.26 -24.81 5.91
C LYS A 75 -23.81 -24.29 7.25
N VAL A 76 -24.72 -23.31 7.25
CA VAL A 76 -25.10 -22.54 8.46
C VAL A 76 -26.59 -22.24 8.58
N ARG A 77 -27.43 -23.13 8.03
CA ARG A 77 -28.89 -22.93 8.09
C ARG A 77 -29.42 -23.27 9.48
N ASP A 78 -29.65 -22.24 10.29
CA ASP A 78 -30.33 -22.39 11.58
C ASP A 78 -31.86 -22.58 11.42
N THR A 79 -32.43 -22.10 10.31
CA THR A 79 -33.88 -22.18 10.02
C THR A 79 -34.12 -22.58 8.57
N ASP A 80 -35.25 -23.23 8.30
CA ASP A 80 -35.59 -23.73 6.95
C ASP A 80 -36.20 -22.67 6.02
N ILE A 81 -36.26 -21.42 6.47
CA ILE A 81 -36.94 -20.31 5.79
C ILE A 81 -36.18 -19.84 4.55
N TYR A 82 -34.85 -19.93 4.61
CA TYR A 82 -33.95 -19.38 3.60
C TYR A 82 -33.30 -20.48 2.75
N ALA A 83 -33.20 -20.22 1.46
CA ALA A 83 -32.42 -21.01 0.51
C ALA A 83 -30.91 -20.74 0.69
N PRO A 84 -30.05 -21.65 0.18
CA PRO A 84 -28.61 -21.45 0.16
C PRO A 84 -28.20 -20.15 -0.57
N VAL A 85 -27.15 -19.49 -0.09
CA VAL A 85 -26.63 -18.27 -0.72
C VAL A 85 -25.75 -18.66 -1.91
N LYS A 86 -26.07 -18.13 -3.10
CA LYS A 86 -25.20 -18.23 -4.28
C LYS A 86 -24.26 -17.02 -4.29
N PHE A 87 -23.00 -17.25 -3.96
CA PHE A 87 -21.97 -16.21 -3.88
C PHE A 87 -21.15 -16.17 -5.18
N SER A 88 -21.19 -15.04 -5.89
CA SER A 88 -20.34 -14.82 -7.08
C SER A 88 -18.91 -14.49 -6.65
N HIS A 89 -18.10 -15.52 -6.40
CA HIS A 89 -16.75 -15.39 -5.89
C HIS A 89 -15.83 -14.64 -6.86
N LEU A 90 -15.87 -14.93 -8.17
CA LEU A 90 -15.04 -14.24 -9.16
C LEU A 90 -15.27 -12.73 -9.15
N ALA A 91 -16.53 -12.29 -9.10
CA ALA A 91 -16.85 -10.86 -9.10
C ALA A 91 -16.24 -10.16 -7.89
N HIS A 92 -16.36 -10.79 -6.72
CA HIS A 92 -15.82 -10.24 -5.48
C HIS A 92 -14.29 -10.24 -5.48
N ALA A 93 -13.66 -11.29 -5.99
CA ALA A 93 -12.21 -11.37 -6.12
C ALA A 93 -11.65 -10.29 -7.07
N GLU A 94 -12.27 -10.09 -8.24
CA GLU A 94 -11.91 -9.03 -9.18
C GLU A 94 -12.11 -7.63 -8.60
N MET A 95 -13.21 -7.40 -7.87
CA MET A 95 -13.48 -6.11 -7.22
C MET A 95 -12.50 -5.82 -6.07
N ALA A 96 -12.01 -6.85 -5.39
CA ALA A 96 -11.08 -6.71 -4.27
C ALA A 96 -9.64 -6.43 -4.70
N ASP A 97 -9.29 -6.67 -5.96
CA ASP A 97 -7.90 -6.60 -6.47
C ASP A 97 -7.19 -5.30 -6.10
N MET A 98 -7.88 -4.15 -6.25
CA MET A 98 -7.31 -2.85 -5.88
C MET A 98 -7.14 -2.62 -4.37
N THR A 99 -7.93 -3.27 -3.52
CA THR A 99 -8.00 -2.99 -2.07
C THR A 99 -7.26 -4.02 -1.22
N GLY A 100 -6.56 -4.96 -1.84
CA GLY A 100 -5.83 -6.03 -1.14
C GLY A 100 -6.05 -7.43 -1.73
N GLY A 101 -6.84 -7.54 -2.79
CA GLY A 101 -7.14 -8.78 -3.50
C GLY A 101 -7.74 -9.83 -2.58
N CYS A 102 -7.22 -11.05 -2.68
CA CYS A 102 -7.67 -12.19 -1.89
C CYS A 102 -7.58 -11.94 -0.37
N ARG A 103 -6.63 -11.09 0.07
CA ARG A 103 -6.40 -10.78 1.48
C ARG A 103 -7.50 -9.93 2.11
N THR A 104 -8.32 -9.28 1.29
CA THR A 104 -9.47 -8.49 1.75
C THR A 104 -10.52 -9.37 2.45
N CYS A 105 -10.60 -10.65 2.09
CA CYS A 105 -11.51 -11.62 2.70
C CYS A 105 -10.76 -12.75 3.42
N HIS A 106 -9.68 -13.26 2.82
CA HIS A 106 -8.90 -14.36 3.39
C HIS A 106 -7.77 -13.82 4.25
N HIS A 107 -8.03 -13.79 5.55
CA HIS A 107 -7.08 -13.30 6.56
C HIS A 107 -6.08 -14.35 7.07
N TYR A 108 -6.18 -15.61 6.65
CA TYR A 108 -5.25 -16.67 7.02
C TYR A 108 -5.36 -17.82 6.04
N ASN A 109 -4.26 -18.15 5.38
CA ASN A 109 -4.19 -19.25 4.43
C ASN A 109 -2.84 -19.96 4.57
N PRO A 110 -2.82 -21.30 4.60
CA PRO A 110 -1.56 -22.04 4.46
C PRO A 110 -0.92 -21.73 3.10
N PRO A 111 0.42 -21.76 2.97
CA PRO A 111 1.10 -21.53 1.71
C PRO A 111 0.51 -22.40 0.59
N GLY A 112 0.15 -21.79 -0.54
CA GLY A 112 -0.33 -22.50 -1.74
C GLY A 112 -1.82 -22.78 -1.83
N ASN A 113 -2.60 -22.70 -0.74
CA ASN A 113 -4.04 -23.00 -0.76
C ASN A 113 -4.88 -21.87 -0.14
N VAL A 114 -5.86 -21.36 -0.90
CA VAL A 114 -6.92 -20.49 -0.37
C VAL A 114 -8.03 -21.36 0.22
N ILE A 115 -8.25 -21.26 1.53
CA ILE A 115 -9.24 -22.07 2.25
C ILE A 115 -10.55 -21.31 2.48
N GLY A 116 -11.63 -22.05 2.70
CA GLY A 116 -12.95 -21.51 2.98
C GLY A 116 -13.12 -21.14 4.46
N CYS A 117 -14.08 -20.27 4.75
CA CYS A 117 -14.38 -19.84 6.12
C CYS A 117 -14.67 -21.05 7.05
N SER A 118 -15.35 -22.07 6.53
CA SER A 118 -15.75 -23.27 7.30
C SER A 118 -14.58 -24.15 7.76
N ASP A 119 -13.41 -23.99 7.15
CA ASP A 119 -12.24 -24.80 7.48
C ASP A 119 -11.62 -24.36 8.82
N CYS A 120 -11.96 -23.15 9.27
CA CYS A 120 -11.53 -22.61 10.56
C CYS A 120 -12.72 -22.20 11.44
N HIS A 121 -13.79 -21.64 10.88
CA HIS A 121 -14.97 -21.21 11.63
C HIS A 121 -16.01 -22.32 11.70
N GLU A 122 -16.33 -22.74 12.93
CA GLU A 122 -17.30 -23.80 13.19
C GLU A 122 -18.74 -23.26 13.15
N ALA A 123 -19.70 -24.08 12.71
CA ALA A 123 -21.10 -23.70 12.70
C ALA A 123 -21.66 -23.48 14.12
N SER A 124 -21.16 -24.24 15.10
CA SER A 124 -21.58 -24.10 16.50
C SER A 124 -20.88 -22.93 17.19
N ARG A 125 -21.65 -22.15 17.96
CA ARG A 125 -21.12 -21.02 18.70
C ARG A 125 -20.42 -21.46 19.99
N LYS A 126 -19.11 -21.24 20.06
CA LYS A 126 -18.30 -21.42 21.27
C LYS A 126 -18.20 -20.11 22.06
N ARG A 127 -19.15 -19.87 22.96
CA ARG A 127 -19.20 -18.63 23.77
C ARG A 127 -17.95 -18.37 24.62
N ALA A 128 -17.26 -19.42 25.06
CA ALA A 128 -16.03 -19.31 25.84
C ALA A 128 -14.81 -18.83 25.02
N ASP A 129 -14.83 -19.02 23.69
CA ASP A 129 -13.76 -18.58 22.80
C ASP A 129 -14.22 -17.40 21.96
N ILE A 130 -13.84 -16.19 22.40
CA ILE A 130 -14.15 -14.95 21.68
C ILE A 130 -13.11 -14.59 20.62
N THR A 131 -12.06 -15.39 20.46
CA THR A 131 -10.97 -15.10 19.51
C THR A 131 -11.35 -15.42 18.07
N LYS A 132 -12.40 -16.23 17.89
CA LYS A 132 -12.89 -16.69 16.60
C LYS A 132 -14.42 -16.70 16.59
N PRO A 133 -15.09 -15.95 15.70
CA PRO A 133 -16.53 -16.04 15.56
C PRO A 133 -16.95 -17.41 15.03
N ASP A 134 -18.20 -17.81 15.32
CA ASP A 134 -18.85 -18.90 14.61
C ASP A 134 -18.98 -18.58 13.11
N LEU A 135 -19.23 -19.61 12.30
CA LEU A 135 -19.30 -19.50 10.84
C LEU A 135 -20.37 -18.51 10.39
N LYS A 136 -21.50 -18.44 11.10
CA LYS A 136 -22.57 -17.47 10.82
C LYS A 136 -22.09 -16.04 11.05
N GLY A 137 -21.41 -15.82 12.17
CA GLY A 137 -20.84 -14.53 12.56
C GLY A 137 -19.75 -14.09 11.60
N ALA A 138 -18.87 -15.00 11.18
CA ALA A 138 -17.80 -14.73 10.22
C ALA A 138 -18.35 -14.23 8.88
N TYR A 139 -19.33 -14.95 8.31
CA TYR A 139 -19.96 -14.53 7.05
C TYR A 139 -20.66 -13.17 7.18
N HIS A 140 -21.53 -13.01 8.18
CA HIS A 140 -22.29 -11.76 8.31
C HIS A 140 -21.39 -10.55 8.59
N GLN A 141 -20.36 -10.70 9.42
CA GLN A 141 -19.41 -9.60 9.65
C GLN A 141 -18.68 -9.23 8.36
N GLN A 142 -18.13 -10.20 7.62
CA GLN A 142 -17.37 -9.90 6.40
C GLN A 142 -18.27 -9.32 5.30
N CYS A 143 -19.39 -9.97 4.97
CA CYS A 143 -20.25 -9.59 3.86
C CYS A 143 -21.01 -8.29 4.15
N MET A 144 -21.66 -8.19 5.32
CA MET A 144 -22.54 -7.06 5.62
C MET A 144 -21.75 -5.77 5.84
N ASN A 145 -20.56 -5.82 6.42
CA ASN A 145 -19.76 -4.60 6.65
C ASN A 145 -19.42 -3.91 5.33
N CYS A 146 -19.03 -4.68 4.31
CA CYS A 146 -18.76 -4.13 2.98
C CYS A 146 -20.05 -3.61 2.33
N HIS A 147 -21.11 -4.43 2.29
CA HIS A 147 -22.37 -4.09 1.63
C HIS A 147 -23.08 -2.89 2.27
N ARG A 148 -22.93 -2.70 3.59
CA ARG A 148 -23.43 -1.51 4.30
C ARG A 148 -22.74 -0.24 3.80
N SER A 149 -21.44 -0.28 3.57
CA SER A 149 -20.69 0.89 3.06
C SER A 149 -20.98 1.19 1.58
N TRP A 150 -21.37 0.18 0.82
CA TRP A 150 -21.61 0.29 -0.61
C TRP A 150 -23.08 0.67 -0.92
N SER A 151 -24.02 -0.17 -0.47
CA SER A 151 -25.44 -0.05 -0.80
C SER A 151 -26.28 0.55 0.33
N GLY A 152 -25.75 0.59 1.56
CA GLY A 152 -26.50 0.99 2.75
C GLY A 152 -27.52 -0.05 3.23
N ARG A 153 -27.68 -1.16 2.50
CA ARG A 153 -28.65 -2.23 2.79
C ARG A 153 -27.94 -3.54 3.05
N THR A 154 -28.47 -4.28 4.01
CA THR A 154 -27.97 -5.61 4.41
C THR A 154 -29.15 -6.46 4.86
N ASP A 155 -30.28 -6.35 4.16
CA ASP A 155 -31.49 -7.09 4.50
C ASP A 155 -31.27 -8.57 4.20
N CYS A 156 -31.88 -9.46 4.98
CA CYS A 156 -31.67 -10.91 4.85
C CYS A 156 -31.91 -11.39 3.41
N VAL A 157 -32.93 -10.82 2.77
CA VAL A 157 -33.39 -11.19 1.42
C VAL A 157 -32.48 -10.71 0.29
N ASP A 158 -31.58 -9.75 0.56
CA ASP A 158 -30.59 -9.31 -0.43
C ASP A 158 -29.53 -10.41 -0.68
N CYS A 159 -29.32 -11.30 0.29
CA CYS A 159 -28.39 -12.44 0.21
C CYS A 159 -29.09 -13.79 0.16
N HIS A 160 -30.18 -13.96 0.91
CA HIS A 160 -30.91 -15.22 1.05
C HIS A 160 -32.27 -15.17 0.33
N ALA A 161 -32.48 -16.04 -0.66
CA ALA A 161 -33.83 -16.22 -1.20
C ALA A 161 -34.73 -16.95 -0.17
N ILE A 162 -36.00 -16.56 -0.05
CA ILE A 162 -36.98 -17.27 0.80
C ILE A 162 -37.46 -18.52 0.06
N LYS A 163 -37.41 -19.70 0.68
CA LYS A 163 -37.66 -20.99 0.01
C LYS A 163 -38.98 -21.05 -0.76
N ASP A 164 -40.08 -20.57 -0.18
CA ASP A 164 -41.42 -20.65 -0.80
C ASP A 164 -41.62 -19.71 -2.00
N LYS A 165 -40.69 -18.77 -2.20
CA LYS A 165 -40.65 -17.86 -3.36
C LYS A 165 -39.39 -18.03 -4.20
N ALA A 166 -38.50 -18.93 -3.79
CA ALA A 166 -37.28 -19.22 -4.50
C ALA A 166 -37.65 -20.08 -5.72
N ASN A 167 -38.07 -19.42 -6.79
CA ASN A 167 -37.81 -19.97 -8.12
C ASN A 167 -36.28 -20.08 -8.20
N LEU A 168 -35.75 -21.23 -7.79
CA LEU A 168 -34.37 -21.63 -7.97
C LEU A 168 -34.14 -21.85 -9.46
N GLN A 169 -34.37 -20.82 -10.27
CA GLN A 169 -33.78 -20.80 -11.57
C GLN A 169 -32.27 -20.92 -11.33
N PRO A 170 -31.60 -21.85 -12.03
CA PRO A 170 -30.17 -21.80 -12.12
C PRO A 170 -29.84 -20.35 -12.48
N VAL A 171 -28.95 -19.71 -11.73
CA VAL A 171 -28.29 -18.53 -12.30
C VAL A 171 -27.64 -19.13 -13.52
N LYS A 172 -28.21 -18.89 -14.70
CA LYS A 172 -27.54 -19.25 -15.94
C LYS A 172 -26.20 -18.56 -15.80
N SER A 173 -25.16 -19.37 -15.81
CA SER A 173 -23.77 -18.96 -15.99
C SER A 173 -23.70 -18.33 -17.38
N SER A 174 -24.35 -17.17 -17.56
CA SER A 174 -24.50 -16.53 -18.87
C SER A 174 -23.15 -16.00 -19.38
N ASP A 175 -22.12 -16.07 -18.54
CA ASP A 175 -20.77 -15.61 -18.84
C ASP A 175 -19.72 -16.66 -18.43
N GLU A 176 -19.99 -17.95 -18.64
CA GLU A 176 -18.98 -19.01 -18.44
C GLU A 176 -17.74 -18.81 -19.35
N LYS A 177 -17.89 -18.06 -20.45
CA LYS A 177 -16.82 -17.74 -21.40
C LYS A 177 -16.04 -16.46 -21.10
N LYS A 178 -16.54 -15.54 -20.25
CA LYS A 178 -15.82 -14.29 -19.99
C LYS A 178 -14.74 -14.49 -18.94
N LYS A 179 -13.50 -14.16 -19.33
CA LYS A 179 -12.32 -14.21 -18.46
C LYS A 179 -12.42 -13.24 -17.28
N ARG A 180 -13.00 -12.06 -17.50
CA ARG A 180 -13.27 -11.03 -16.49
C ARG A 180 -14.75 -10.62 -16.52
N ILE A 181 -15.38 -10.41 -15.36
CA ILE A 181 -16.81 -10.03 -15.27
C ILE A 181 -17.03 -8.62 -14.70
N HIS A 182 -16.06 -8.07 -13.98
CA HIS A 182 -16.03 -6.69 -13.49
C HIS A 182 -15.15 -5.83 -14.40
N PRO A 183 -15.56 -4.60 -14.77
CA PRO A 183 -14.75 -3.71 -15.62
C PRO A 183 -13.36 -3.43 -15.04
N GLU A 184 -12.36 -3.38 -15.91
CA GLU A 184 -11.00 -2.99 -15.51
C GLU A 184 -10.96 -1.54 -15.04
N VAL A 185 -10.38 -1.32 -13.86
CA VAL A 185 -10.18 0.03 -13.32
C VAL A 185 -8.92 0.63 -13.93
N LYS A 186 -9.11 1.65 -14.76
CA LYS A 186 -8.00 2.41 -15.36
C LYS A 186 -7.59 3.55 -14.43
N ALA A 187 -6.31 3.57 -14.05
CA ALA A 187 -5.74 4.68 -13.31
C ALA A 187 -5.64 5.93 -14.21
N PRO A 188 -5.93 7.14 -13.70
CA PRO A 188 -5.72 8.37 -14.46
C PRO A 188 -4.22 8.68 -14.52
N ASP A 189 -3.71 9.13 -15.66
CA ASP A 189 -2.28 9.42 -15.82
C ASP A 189 -1.75 10.43 -14.78
N LYS A 190 -2.55 11.47 -14.51
CA LYS A 190 -2.23 12.59 -13.62
C LYS A 190 -3.44 13.01 -12.80
N ILE A 191 -3.20 13.35 -11.53
CA ILE A 191 -4.14 14.07 -10.66
C ILE A 191 -3.48 15.36 -10.20
N THR A 192 -4.18 16.48 -10.34
CA THR A 192 -3.77 17.77 -9.78
C THR A 192 -4.69 18.13 -8.62
N PHE A 193 -4.12 18.38 -7.45
CA PHE A 193 -4.82 18.91 -6.28
C PHE A 193 -4.58 20.41 -6.17
N ASN A 194 -5.65 21.20 -6.06
CA ASN A 194 -5.56 22.62 -5.80
C ASN A 194 -5.48 22.86 -4.29
N THR A 195 -4.37 23.46 -3.84
CA THR A 195 -4.11 23.72 -2.43
C THR A 195 -4.28 25.20 -2.13
N LYS A 196 -5.09 25.50 -1.11
CA LYS A 196 -5.29 26.86 -0.58
C LYS A 196 -4.27 27.16 0.52
N THR A 197 -2.99 26.97 0.23
CA THR A 197 -1.89 27.17 1.20
C THR A 197 -0.82 28.11 0.63
N ASP A 198 0.00 28.65 1.52
CA ASP A 198 1.16 29.50 1.18
C ASP A 198 2.35 28.70 0.61
N LYS A 199 2.37 27.37 0.81
CA LYS A 199 3.46 26.48 0.36
C LYS A 199 3.43 26.17 -1.13
N GLY A 200 2.31 26.45 -1.80
CA GLY A 200 2.13 26.23 -3.22
C GLY A 200 0.65 26.07 -3.56
N LYS A 201 0.32 26.33 -4.82
CA LYS A 201 -1.07 26.26 -5.32
C LYS A 201 -1.46 24.87 -5.80
N PHE A 202 -0.48 24.03 -6.12
CA PHE A 202 -0.70 22.73 -6.73
C PHE A 202 0.13 21.65 -6.04
N VAL A 203 -0.49 20.48 -5.89
CA VAL A 203 0.22 19.21 -5.71
C VAL A 203 -0.13 18.35 -6.91
N THR A 204 0.89 17.96 -7.68
CA THR A 204 0.70 17.14 -8.88
C THR A 204 1.13 15.72 -8.59
N PHE A 205 0.27 14.76 -8.90
CA PHE A 205 0.51 13.34 -8.72
C PHE A 205 0.40 12.62 -10.06
N TYR A 206 1.44 11.88 -10.45
CA TYR A 206 1.45 11.06 -11.65
C TYR A 206 1.28 9.59 -11.26
N HIS A 207 0.20 8.94 -11.68
CA HIS A 207 0.01 7.51 -11.38
C HIS A 207 1.07 6.66 -12.06
N ASN A 208 1.34 6.92 -13.34
CA ASN A 208 2.30 6.12 -14.12
C ASN A 208 3.71 6.15 -13.52
N ASP A 209 4.13 7.28 -12.94
CA ASP A 209 5.41 7.35 -12.22
C ASP A 209 5.39 6.39 -11.01
N HIS A 210 4.32 6.40 -10.23
CA HIS A 210 4.22 5.55 -9.03
C HIS A 210 4.05 4.07 -9.38
N THR A 211 3.15 3.73 -10.29
CA THR A 211 2.82 2.33 -10.60
C THR A 211 3.82 1.70 -11.56
N ASN A 212 4.19 2.41 -12.63
CA ASN A 212 4.97 1.81 -13.71
C ASN A 212 6.48 2.05 -13.53
N LEU A 213 6.87 3.26 -13.12
CA LEU A 213 8.29 3.59 -12.95
C LEU A 213 8.83 3.15 -11.58
N PHE A 214 8.09 3.42 -10.50
CA PHE A 214 8.50 3.06 -9.14
C PHE A 214 7.97 1.70 -8.67
N GLY A 215 7.07 1.06 -9.45
CA GLY A 215 6.60 -0.30 -9.19
C GLY A 215 5.70 -0.42 -7.94
N ILE A 216 4.94 0.62 -7.63
CA ILE A 216 4.02 0.64 -6.47
C ILE A 216 2.71 -0.05 -6.86
N GLU A 217 2.32 -1.06 -6.08
CA GLU A 217 1.08 -1.82 -6.27
C GLU A 217 -0.15 -1.00 -5.87
N CYS A 218 -1.28 -1.21 -6.56
CA CYS A 218 -2.53 -0.47 -6.30
C CYS A 218 -2.95 -0.58 -4.82
N SER A 219 -2.86 -1.77 -4.24
CA SER A 219 -3.24 -2.04 -2.86
C SER A 219 -2.41 -1.27 -1.84
N GLN A 220 -1.17 -0.87 -2.16
CA GLN A 220 -0.33 -0.08 -1.25
C GLN A 220 -0.89 1.33 -1.02
N CYS A 221 -1.61 1.89 -2.01
CA CYS A 221 -2.30 3.18 -1.87
C CYS A 221 -3.79 3.03 -1.57
N HIS A 222 -4.43 1.98 -2.09
CA HIS A 222 -5.89 1.80 -2.11
C HIS A 222 -6.40 0.76 -1.09
N SER A 223 -5.55 0.20 -0.22
CA SER A 223 -5.91 -0.80 0.81
C SER A 223 -7.05 -0.41 1.74
N ASN A 224 -7.22 0.88 2.02
CA ASN A 224 -8.25 1.39 2.94
C ASN A 224 -9.45 2.00 2.20
N GLU A 225 -9.60 1.76 0.91
CA GLU A 225 -10.73 2.27 0.15
C GLU A 225 -11.89 1.27 0.16
N SER A 226 -13.08 1.78 0.48
CA SER A 226 -14.29 0.96 0.36
C SER A 226 -14.73 0.86 -1.09
N CYS A 227 -15.43 -0.22 -1.43
CA CYS A 227 -16.08 -0.41 -2.73
C CYS A 227 -17.02 0.76 -3.06
N GLY A 228 -17.61 1.38 -2.04
CA GLY A 228 -18.45 2.58 -2.15
C GLY A 228 -17.73 3.79 -2.77
N LYS A 229 -16.39 3.88 -2.74
CA LYS A 229 -15.70 5.00 -3.38
C LYS A 229 -16.04 5.13 -4.87
N CYS A 230 -16.20 4.00 -5.56
CA CYS A 230 -16.61 3.93 -6.96
C CYS A 230 -18.09 3.58 -7.13
N HIS A 231 -18.64 2.74 -6.25
CA HIS A 231 -19.98 2.15 -6.44
C HIS A 231 -21.04 2.65 -5.45
N SER A 232 -20.77 3.67 -4.62
CA SER A 232 -21.71 4.12 -3.58
C SER A 232 -23.06 4.51 -4.16
N GLN A 233 -24.10 3.83 -3.68
CA GLN A 233 -25.50 4.20 -3.92
C GLN A 233 -26.01 5.17 -2.86
N ILE A 234 -25.23 5.38 -1.80
CA ILE A 234 -25.52 6.34 -0.74
C ILE A 234 -25.07 7.73 -1.21
N LYS A 235 -25.93 8.74 -1.04
CA LYS A 235 -25.54 10.14 -1.26
C LYS A 235 -24.38 10.49 -0.33
N LYS A 236 -23.27 10.98 -0.90
CA LYS A 236 -22.12 11.43 -0.12
C LYS A 236 -22.57 12.53 0.86
N PRO A 237 -22.20 12.44 2.15
CA PRO A 237 -22.35 13.56 3.07
C PRO A 237 -21.61 14.78 2.51
N ALA A 238 -22.05 15.98 2.92
CA ALA A 238 -21.36 17.22 2.59
C ALA A 238 -19.86 17.13 2.93
N GLU A 239 -19.00 17.71 2.10
CA GLU A 239 -17.55 17.65 2.26
C GLU A 239 -17.12 18.22 3.62
N VAL A 240 -16.84 17.34 4.57
CA VAL A 240 -16.19 17.73 5.83
C VAL A 240 -14.75 18.09 5.52
N ARG A 241 -14.32 19.28 5.95
CA ARG A 241 -12.93 19.73 5.81
C ARG A 241 -12.02 18.76 6.57
N LYS A 242 -11.25 17.97 5.82
CA LYS A 242 -10.26 17.04 6.38
C LYS A 242 -9.16 17.80 7.11
N SER A 243 -8.65 17.20 8.19
CA SER A 243 -7.46 17.67 8.89
C SER A 243 -6.21 17.58 8.00
N PHE A 244 -5.15 18.28 8.39
CA PHE A 244 -3.85 18.22 7.71
C PHE A 244 -3.34 16.78 7.60
N ALA A 245 -3.42 16.00 8.68
CA ALA A 245 -2.96 14.62 8.72
C ALA A 245 -3.76 13.74 7.74
N GLU A 246 -5.08 13.91 7.66
CA GLU A 246 -5.94 13.15 6.76
C GLU A 246 -5.72 13.48 5.29
N GLN A 247 -5.39 14.74 4.97
CA GLN A 247 -5.05 15.16 3.61
C GLN A 247 -3.74 14.53 3.14
N HIS A 248 -2.76 14.38 4.04
CA HIS A 248 -1.42 13.85 3.71
C HIS A 248 -1.27 12.34 3.93
N LYS A 249 -2.24 11.68 4.59
CA LYS A 249 -2.19 10.27 5.01
C LYS A 249 -1.73 9.29 3.92
N ARG A 250 -2.13 9.54 2.66
CA ARG A 250 -1.78 8.69 1.51
C ARG A 250 -0.33 8.83 1.06
N CYS A 251 0.25 10.02 1.24
CA CYS A 251 1.62 10.30 0.83
C CYS A 251 2.61 10.02 1.99
N SER A 252 2.18 10.25 3.23
CA SER A 252 3.04 10.21 4.42
C SER A 252 3.61 8.84 4.78
N SER A 253 3.08 7.76 4.19
CA SER A 253 3.64 6.42 4.36
C SER A 253 4.99 6.26 3.65
N CYS A 254 5.25 7.06 2.61
CA CYS A 254 6.45 6.96 1.77
C CYS A 254 7.25 8.27 1.70
N HIS A 255 6.57 9.41 1.78
CA HIS A 255 7.18 10.75 1.66
C HIS A 255 7.20 11.48 3.00
N ASP A 256 8.22 12.31 3.23
CA ASP A 256 8.23 13.24 4.35
C ASP A 256 7.30 14.42 4.08
N THR A 257 6.11 14.36 4.65
CA THR A 257 5.09 15.41 4.56
C THR A 257 5.16 16.43 5.70
N LYS A 258 6.14 16.33 6.61
CA LYS A 258 6.23 17.20 7.79
C LYS A 258 7.18 18.37 7.58
N THR A 259 8.29 18.17 6.86
CA THR A 259 9.34 19.19 6.77
C THR A 259 9.51 19.77 5.37
N ASN A 260 9.45 18.94 4.31
CA ASN A 260 9.82 19.34 2.96
C ASN A 260 8.62 19.66 2.05
N CYS A 261 7.78 20.63 2.44
CA CYS A 261 6.53 20.93 1.74
C CYS A 261 6.72 21.28 0.25
N ASN A 262 7.80 21.99 -0.09
CA ASN A 262 8.07 22.47 -1.45
C ASN A 262 8.42 21.35 -2.44
N SER A 263 8.70 20.14 -1.95
CA SER A 263 8.89 18.96 -2.83
C SER A 263 7.61 18.52 -3.52
N CYS A 264 6.46 18.77 -2.88
CA CYS A 264 5.15 18.37 -3.37
C CYS A 264 4.31 19.59 -3.77
N HIS A 265 4.39 20.67 -3.00
CA HIS A 265 3.66 21.89 -3.25
C HIS A 265 4.42 22.83 -4.18
N THR A 266 3.78 23.19 -5.28
CA THR A 266 4.37 24.00 -6.35
C THR A 266 3.38 25.07 -6.81
N ASN A 267 3.89 26.18 -7.37
CA ASN A 267 3.04 27.26 -7.90
C ASN A 267 2.55 27.03 -9.34
N LYS A 268 3.05 25.98 -9.98
CA LYS A 268 2.63 25.47 -11.30
C LYS A 268 2.63 23.95 -11.23
N GLU A 269 1.90 23.29 -12.12
CA GLU A 269 1.92 21.82 -12.19
C GLU A 269 3.36 21.30 -12.36
N ALA A 270 3.72 20.29 -11.59
CA ALA A 270 5.03 19.66 -11.70
C ALA A 270 5.11 18.78 -12.95
N ALA A 271 6.28 18.70 -13.57
CA ALA A 271 6.54 17.75 -14.65
C ALA A 271 6.65 16.32 -14.10
N PRO A 272 6.44 15.27 -14.93
CA PRO A 272 6.72 13.89 -14.56
C PRO A 272 8.17 13.71 -14.12
N PHE A 273 8.44 12.66 -13.35
CA PHE A 273 9.79 12.36 -12.90
C PHE A 273 10.74 12.17 -14.08
N ASN A 274 11.90 12.83 -13.99
CA ASN A 274 12.98 12.65 -14.95
C ASN A 274 14.29 12.56 -14.17
N HIS A 275 15.00 11.44 -14.31
CA HIS A 275 16.20 11.18 -13.53
C HIS A 275 17.27 12.28 -13.69
N LYS A 276 17.48 12.80 -14.91
CA LYS A 276 18.44 13.88 -15.17
C LYS A 276 18.02 15.18 -14.49
N ILE A 277 16.76 15.58 -14.65
CA ILE A 277 16.27 16.85 -14.11
C ILE A 277 16.21 16.78 -12.57
N SER A 278 15.77 15.66 -12.02
CA SER A 278 15.58 15.48 -10.58
C SER A 278 16.88 15.23 -9.82
N THR A 279 17.87 14.56 -10.41
CA THR A 279 19.11 14.15 -9.71
C THR A 279 20.39 14.73 -10.30
N GLY A 280 20.31 15.29 -11.50
CA GLY A 280 21.48 15.70 -12.30
C GLY A 280 22.22 14.53 -12.96
N PHE A 281 21.73 13.28 -12.86
CA PHE A 281 22.36 12.11 -13.47
C PHE A 281 21.51 11.60 -14.64
N ASP A 282 22.07 11.64 -15.85
CA ASP A 282 21.34 11.29 -17.08
C ASP A 282 21.48 9.80 -17.40
N ILE A 283 20.50 9.01 -16.96
CA ILE A 283 20.45 7.56 -17.27
C ILE A 283 19.93 7.27 -18.67
N ALA A 284 19.27 8.21 -19.34
CA ALA A 284 18.49 7.92 -20.55
C ALA A 284 19.35 7.37 -21.69
N LYS A 285 20.64 7.75 -21.75
CA LYS A 285 21.54 7.35 -22.83
C LYS A 285 21.99 5.89 -22.75
N PHE A 286 22.40 5.41 -21.57
CA PHE A 286 23.02 4.09 -21.41
C PHE A 286 22.28 3.15 -20.46
N HIS A 287 21.52 3.71 -19.51
CA HIS A 287 20.88 2.96 -18.43
C HIS A 287 19.34 3.02 -18.49
N GLY A 288 18.75 3.68 -19.50
CA GLY A 288 17.31 3.91 -19.60
C GLY A 288 16.47 2.64 -19.80
N LYS A 289 17.10 1.51 -20.16
CA LYS A 289 16.46 0.18 -20.24
C LYS A 289 16.69 -0.68 -18.99
N LEU A 290 17.48 -0.20 -18.03
CA LEU A 290 17.74 -0.94 -16.80
C LEU A 290 16.58 -0.76 -15.83
N ASN A 291 16.27 -1.84 -15.11
CA ASN A 291 15.37 -1.76 -13.97
C ASN A 291 16.01 -0.92 -12.86
N CYS A 292 15.19 -0.12 -12.17
CA CYS A 292 15.63 0.80 -11.13
C CYS A 292 16.43 0.08 -10.02
N ASN A 293 16.07 -1.17 -9.72
CA ASN A 293 16.70 -2.01 -8.71
C ASN A 293 18.14 -2.44 -9.02
N ARG A 294 18.61 -2.23 -10.26
CA ARG A 294 20.01 -2.47 -10.64
C ARG A 294 20.97 -1.52 -9.90
N CYS A 295 20.50 -0.33 -9.55
CA CYS A 295 21.25 0.63 -8.76
C CYS A 295 20.58 0.86 -7.39
N HIS A 296 19.25 0.96 -7.34
CA HIS A 296 18.48 1.14 -6.11
C HIS A 296 18.13 -0.22 -5.48
N THR A 297 19.10 -0.83 -4.83
CA THR A 297 18.98 -2.19 -4.27
C THR A 297 18.01 -2.29 -3.08
N THR A 298 17.71 -1.18 -2.41
CA THR A 298 16.71 -1.16 -1.33
C THR A 298 15.31 -1.04 -1.91
N ALA A 299 14.50 -2.08 -1.74
CA ALA A 299 13.13 -2.13 -2.27
C ALA A 299 12.29 -0.92 -1.82
N ALA A 300 11.59 -0.30 -2.77
CA ALA A 300 10.68 0.83 -2.58
C ALA A 300 11.29 2.06 -1.88
N LYS A 301 12.62 2.18 -1.83
CA LYS A 301 13.33 3.36 -1.30
C LYS A 301 14.32 3.88 -2.33
N PHE A 302 13.95 5.00 -2.94
CA PHE A 302 14.78 5.70 -3.94
C PHE A 302 15.51 6.86 -3.27
N THR A 303 16.58 6.54 -2.55
CA THR A 303 17.49 7.54 -1.97
C THR A 303 18.57 7.94 -2.96
N GLY A 304 19.13 9.14 -2.78
CA GLY A 304 20.29 9.58 -3.56
C GLY A 304 21.46 8.62 -3.39
N LEU A 305 22.02 8.16 -4.52
CA LEU A 305 23.23 7.35 -4.56
C LEU A 305 24.43 8.24 -4.90
N ASN A 306 25.62 7.78 -4.53
CA ASN A 306 26.85 8.38 -5.06
C ASN A 306 26.88 8.16 -6.59
N LYS A 307 27.28 9.21 -7.33
CA LYS A 307 27.35 9.23 -8.80
C LYS A 307 28.61 8.53 -9.34
N ASP A 308 29.53 8.15 -8.48
CA ASP A 308 30.74 7.42 -8.86
C ASP A 308 30.37 6.11 -9.54
N CYS A 309 30.99 5.84 -10.69
CA CYS A 309 30.63 4.72 -11.56
C CYS A 309 30.74 3.36 -10.84
N VAL A 310 31.74 3.24 -9.96
CA VAL A 310 32.00 2.03 -9.14
C VAL A 310 30.88 1.71 -8.15
N THR A 311 30.09 2.71 -7.75
CA THR A 311 28.92 2.52 -6.88
C THR A 311 27.93 1.53 -7.47
N CYS A 312 27.88 1.42 -8.80
CA CYS A 312 26.95 0.55 -9.52
C CYS A 312 27.64 -0.54 -10.35
N HIS A 313 28.81 -0.29 -10.93
CA HIS A 313 29.46 -1.20 -11.89
C HIS A 313 30.59 -2.06 -11.31
N GLY A 314 30.95 -1.88 -10.04
CA GLY A 314 32.05 -2.63 -9.42
C GLY A 314 33.40 -2.32 -10.06
N ALA A 315 34.27 -3.33 -10.13
CA ALA A 315 35.61 -3.19 -10.72
C ALA A 315 35.53 -3.17 -12.25
N TRP A 316 36.16 -2.17 -12.87
CA TRP A 316 36.27 -2.06 -14.32
C TRP A 316 37.50 -2.81 -14.82
N SER A 317 37.36 -3.45 -15.98
CA SER A 317 38.42 -4.13 -16.72
C SER A 317 38.23 -3.92 -18.22
N TRP A 318 39.26 -4.24 -19.01
CA TRP A 318 39.20 -4.18 -20.47
C TRP A 318 38.10 -5.07 -21.07
N ASP A 319 37.67 -6.12 -20.37
CA ASP A 319 36.58 -6.99 -20.81
C ASP A 319 35.19 -6.36 -20.63
N ASN A 320 35.02 -5.45 -19.66
CA ASN A 320 33.72 -4.91 -19.29
C ASN A 320 33.54 -3.41 -19.62
N PHE A 321 34.61 -2.73 -20.03
CA PHE A 321 34.58 -1.31 -20.38
C PHE A 321 35.29 -1.03 -21.70
N ASP A 322 34.58 -0.33 -22.59
CA ASP A 322 35.14 0.21 -23.84
C ASP A 322 35.22 1.74 -23.75
N HIS A 323 36.43 2.28 -23.81
CA HIS A 323 36.68 3.72 -23.78
C HIS A 323 35.92 4.49 -24.87
N LYS A 324 35.60 3.84 -26.01
CA LYS A 324 34.75 4.42 -27.07
C LYS A 324 33.39 4.90 -26.53
N LYS A 325 32.88 4.33 -25.44
CA LYS A 325 31.63 4.77 -24.77
C LYS A 325 31.74 6.19 -24.20
N THR A 326 32.95 6.62 -23.84
CA THR A 326 33.25 8.00 -23.42
C THR A 326 33.46 8.93 -24.63
N GLY A 327 33.36 8.43 -25.86
CA GLY A 327 33.65 9.20 -27.07
C GLY A 327 35.14 9.45 -27.29
N LEU A 328 36.02 8.84 -26.49
CA LEU A 328 37.47 8.86 -26.67
C LEU A 328 37.94 7.45 -27.06
N VAL A 329 38.58 7.34 -28.22
CA VAL A 329 39.24 6.11 -28.65
C VAL A 329 40.73 6.26 -28.38
N LEU A 330 41.24 5.47 -27.43
CA LEU A 330 42.65 5.49 -27.10
C LEU A 330 43.49 5.06 -28.31
N ASN A 331 44.70 5.62 -28.42
CA ASN A 331 45.66 5.15 -29.41
C ASN A 331 46.30 3.82 -28.96
N GLU A 332 47.06 3.17 -29.85
CA GLU A 332 47.66 1.85 -29.59
C GLU A 332 48.44 1.83 -28.27
N THR A 333 49.31 2.82 -28.05
CA THR A 333 50.13 2.89 -26.82
C THR A 333 49.31 3.04 -25.54
N HIS A 334 48.31 3.92 -25.51
CA HIS A 334 47.50 4.12 -24.29
C HIS A 334 46.45 3.01 -24.10
N GLY A 335 46.08 2.29 -25.16
CA GLY A 335 45.15 1.17 -25.11
C GLY A 335 45.75 -0.10 -24.50
N GLU A 336 47.08 -0.19 -24.38
CA GLU A 336 47.79 -1.31 -23.74
C GLU A 336 48.05 -1.09 -22.24
N LEU A 337 47.82 0.12 -21.72
CA LEU A 337 48.06 0.44 -20.32
C LEU A 337 46.97 -0.16 -19.41
N GLU A 338 47.34 -0.47 -18.17
CA GLU A 338 46.36 -0.85 -17.16
C GLU A 338 45.51 0.38 -16.76
N CYS A 339 44.28 0.13 -16.29
CA CYS A 339 43.35 1.20 -15.93
C CYS A 339 43.94 2.15 -14.87
N GLU A 340 44.67 1.58 -13.90
CA GLU A 340 45.32 2.28 -12.79
C GLU A 340 46.48 3.16 -13.23
N SER A 341 47.07 2.92 -14.41
CA SER A 341 48.11 3.78 -14.96
C SER A 341 47.60 5.20 -15.23
N CYS A 342 46.29 5.36 -15.48
CA CYS A 342 45.63 6.66 -15.65
C CYS A 342 44.67 7.01 -14.50
N HIS A 343 43.97 6.01 -13.94
CA HIS A 343 42.95 6.19 -12.89
C HIS A 343 43.43 5.65 -11.53
N LYS A 344 44.47 6.29 -10.98
CA LYS A 344 45.20 5.84 -9.78
C LYS A 344 44.33 5.58 -8.54
N ASP A 345 43.27 6.36 -8.36
CA ASP A 345 42.35 6.27 -7.22
C ASP A 345 41.15 5.34 -7.45
N LYS A 346 41.04 4.76 -8.66
CA LYS A 346 39.87 3.97 -9.10
C LYS A 346 38.55 4.72 -8.95
N SER A 347 38.58 6.06 -8.90
CA SER A 347 37.38 6.89 -9.01
C SER A 347 36.92 7.02 -10.47
N TYR A 348 37.82 6.68 -11.41
CA TYR A 348 37.63 6.81 -12.86
C TYR A 348 37.25 8.23 -13.28
N SER A 349 37.70 9.21 -12.49
CA SER A 349 37.69 10.63 -12.81
C SER A 349 38.67 10.94 -13.94
N ASN A 350 38.65 12.19 -14.43
CA ASN A 350 39.58 12.63 -15.46
C ASN A 350 41.04 12.34 -15.06
N PRO A 351 41.84 11.68 -15.93
CA PRO A 351 43.21 11.27 -15.60
C PRO A 351 44.19 12.44 -15.65
N THR A 352 45.30 12.33 -14.92
CA THR A 352 46.43 13.26 -14.99
C THR A 352 47.46 12.80 -16.02
N CYS A 353 47.77 13.65 -17.00
CA CYS A 353 48.80 13.37 -18.00
C CYS A 353 50.22 13.68 -17.49
N THR A 354 50.33 14.56 -16.48
CA THR A 354 51.60 15.05 -15.92
C THR A 354 52.42 13.98 -15.21
N ASP A 355 51.82 12.83 -14.94
CA ASP A 355 52.50 11.67 -14.36
C ASP A 355 53.45 10.97 -15.35
N CYS A 356 53.27 11.20 -16.66
CA CYS A 356 54.11 10.62 -17.71
C CYS A 356 54.60 11.65 -18.74
N HIS A 357 54.05 12.86 -18.74
CA HIS A 357 54.37 13.90 -19.72
C HIS A 357 54.56 15.27 -19.05
N ASP A 358 55.69 15.93 -19.28
CA ASP A 358 56.01 17.19 -18.62
C ASP A 358 55.10 18.36 -19.03
N ASP A 359 54.61 18.36 -20.29
CA ASP A 359 53.91 19.51 -20.88
C ASP A 359 52.45 19.23 -21.31
N LEU A 360 51.95 18.00 -21.10
CA LEU A 360 50.62 17.60 -21.57
C LEU A 360 49.60 17.63 -20.43
N THR A 361 48.38 18.08 -20.72
CA THR A 361 47.30 18.18 -19.73
C THR A 361 45.95 17.76 -20.30
N TYR A 362 45.14 17.06 -19.52
CA TYR A 362 43.74 16.80 -19.85
C TYR A 362 42.88 17.99 -19.39
N PRO A 363 41.87 18.46 -20.17
CA PRO A 363 41.37 17.90 -21.43
C PRO A 363 42.03 18.49 -22.70
N LYS A 364 43.08 19.31 -22.58
CA LYS A 364 43.70 20.00 -23.73
C LYS A 364 44.38 19.02 -24.70
N ASN A 365 45.03 18.00 -24.15
CA ASN A 365 45.70 16.92 -24.86
C ASN A 365 45.00 15.61 -24.50
N LEU A 366 44.68 14.83 -25.52
CA LEU A 366 43.91 13.60 -25.35
C LEU A 366 44.77 12.39 -25.74
N PRO A 367 44.73 11.29 -24.96
CA PRO A 367 45.50 10.07 -25.24
C PRO A 367 44.89 9.24 -26.40
N GLY A 368 44.33 9.91 -27.41
CA GLY A 368 43.53 9.28 -28.43
C GLY A 368 42.75 10.26 -29.30
N LYS A 369 41.77 9.74 -30.05
CA LYS A 369 40.91 10.52 -30.95
C LYS A 369 39.48 10.59 -30.40
N LEU A 370 38.88 11.78 -30.49
CA LEU A 370 37.46 11.93 -30.19
C LEU A 370 36.61 11.41 -31.34
N ILE A 371 35.56 10.69 -30.99
CA ILE A 371 34.50 10.26 -31.90
C ILE A 371 33.18 10.91 -31.51
N LYS A 372 32.33 11.17 -32.51
CA LYS A 372 31.00 11.70 -32.28
C LYS A 372 30.15 10.61 -31.59
N ARG A 373 29.63 10.94 -30.41
CA ARG A 373 28.84 10.04 -29.55
C ARG A 373 27.36 9.94 -29.94
#